data_AF-A0A1Q8BI50-F1
#
_entry.id   AF-A0A1Q8BI50-F1
#
_cell.length_a   1.000
_cell.length_b   1.000
_cell.length_c   1.000
_cell.angle_alpha   90.00
_cell.angle_beta   90.00
_cell.angle_gamma   90.00
#
_symmetry.space_group_name_H-M   'P 1'
#
loop_
_entity.id
_entity.type
_entity.pdbx_description
1 polymer ?
#
loop_
_entity_poly.entity_id
_entity_poly.type
_entity_poly.pdbx_seq_one_letter_code
_entity_poly.pdbx_strand_id
1 'polypeptide(L)'
;MKLILEEAIHEKAIRVDLAWTLFFEKPTIPEGHGGRLIPFTNWLWDELGKKAGNLNRNASSELTLTIPSLSEQGMDFLLRLVSFWSNEVYLKKDGVLSENLWRKPVINVFDDSKLDGSERSLTRKREGYYTRFLMPLLGPGRTAFRVEVIENGESSARLHSHSEVDEYYLILEGSGTLRFNDKEIPVHRGDLIGKPTGPDDASQLIADRGELLRILDISRFQ
;
A
#
# COMPACT_ATOMS: atom_id res chain seq x y z
N MET A 1 9.16 18.41 -13.57
CA MET A 1 8.36 19.30 -12.70
C MET A 1 8.84 19.07 -11.29
N LYS A 2 9.08 20.13 -10.52
CA LYS A 2 9.56 20.09 -9.14
C LYS A 2 8.39 20.18 -8.16
N LEU A 3 8.35 19.32 -7.16
CA LEU A 3 7.37 19.39 -6.06
C LEU A 3 8.04 19.93 -4.81
N ILE A 4 7.45 20.99 -4.23
CA ILE A 4 7.91 21.59 -2.98
C ILE A 4 6.87 21.32 -1.90
N LEU A 5 7.27 20.60 -0.85
CA LEU A 5 6.49 20.43 0.36
C LEU A 5 6.90 21.51 1.35
N GLU A 6 5.96 22.26 1.92
CA GLU A 6 6.27 23.33 2.89
C GLU A 6 5.10 23.52 3.86
N GLU A 7 5.37 23.89 5.12
CA GLU A 7 4.30 24.20 6.10
C GLU A 7 3.71 25.60 5.92
N ALA A 8 4.47 26.53 5.33
CA ALA A 8 4.00 27.85 4.97
C ALA A 8 2.90 27.79 3.89
N ILE A 9 1.89 28.66 4.04
CA ILE A 9 0.78 28.76 3.11
C ILE A 9 1.20 29.64 1.93
N HIS A 10 1.04 29.11 0.72
CA HIS A 10 1.28 29.84 -0.52
C HIS A 10 0.01 29.94 -1.36
N GLU A 11 -0.11 31.03 -2.12
CA GLU A 11 -1.18 31.16 -3.09
C GLU A 11 -1.05 30.05 -4.16
N LYS A 12 -2.17 29.41 -4.52
CA LYS A 12 -2.27 28.32 -5.53
C LYS A 12 -1.65 26.96 -5.15
N ALA A 13 -1.06 26.83 -3.96
CA ALA A 13 -0.57 25.56 -3.45
C ALA A 13 -1.71 24.53 -3.28
N ILE A 14 -1.39 23.24 -3.41
CA ILE A 14 -2.30 22.17 -3.00
C ILE A 14 -2.31 22.14 -1.47
N ARG A 15 -3.49 22.31 -0.87
CA ARG A 15 -3.68 22.39 0.58
C ARG A 15 -3.79 20.99 1.22
N VAL A 16 -2.67 20.27 1.24
CA VAL A 16 -2.56 18.96 1.89
C VAL A 16 -2.80 19.09 3.39
N ASP A 17 -2.38 20.18 4.02
CA ASP A 17 -2.67 20.52 5.42
C ASP A 17 -4.16 20.43 5.76
N LEU A 18 -5.03 21.05 4.96
CA LEU A 18 -6.48 21.01 5.20
C LEU A 18 -7.07 19.63 4.92
N ALA A 19 -6.68 19.00 3.81
CA ALA A 19 -7.15 17.66 3.47
C ALA A 19 -6.70 16.64 4.53
N TRP A 20 -5.47 16.70 4.98
CA TRP A 20 -4.93 15.78 5.98
C TRP A 20 -5.74 15.84 7.28
N THR A 21 -6.05 17.04 7.78
CA THR A 21 -6.91 17.21 8.95
C THR A 21 -8.29 16.60 8.72
N LEU A 22 -8.87 16.79 7.53
CA LEU A 22 -10.19 16.24 7.18
C LEU A 22 -10.21 14.70 7.14
N PHE A 23 -9.14 14.07 6.61
CA PHE A 23 -9.13 12.62 6.40
C PHE A 23 -8.57 11.81 7.58
N PHE A 24 -7.59 12.33 8.33
CA PHE A 24 -6.83 11.54 9.31
C PHE A 24 -6.86 12.06 10.75
N GLU A 25 -7.31 13.30 10.99
CA GLU A 25 -7.34 14.03 12.29
C GLU A 25 -5.98 14.20 13.00
N LYS A 26 -5.06 13.24 12.86
CA LYS A 26 -3.74 13.17 13.46
C LYS A 26 -2.65 13.40 12.40
N PRO A 27 -1.44 13.84 12.79
CA PRO A 27 -0.32 14.04 11.86
C PRO A 27 0.31 12.74 11.34
N THR A 28 -0.35 11.60 11.52
CA THR A 28 0.13 10.26 11.12
C THR A 28 -0.96 9.54 10.33
N ILE A 29 -0.58 8.46 9.62
CA ILE A 29 -1.56 7.60 8.95
C ILE A 29 -2.24 6.64 9.93
N PRO A 30 -3.53 6.30 9.73
CA PRO A 30 -4.20 5.25 10.48
C PRO A 30 -3.54 3.89 10.27
N GLU A 31 -3.39 3.12 11.35
CA GLU A 31 -2.95 1.74 11.30
C GLU A 31 -4.02 0.80 10.68
N GLY A 32 -3.58 -0.36 10.21
CA GLY A 32 -4.45 -1.43 9.73
C GLY A 32 -4.27 -1.76 8.25
N HIS A 33 -5.35 -2.13 7.57
CA HIS A 33 -5.30 -2.62 6.19
C HIS A 33 -5.27 -1.53 5.11
N GLY A 34 -5.07 -0.27 5.49
CA GLY A 34 -4.92 0.85 4.56
C GLY A 34 -6.21 1.36 3.91
N GLY A 35 -7.38 0.75 4.15
CA GLY A 35 -8.64 1.18 3.51
C GLY A 35 -9.01 2.64 3.81
N ARG A 36 -8.70 3.13 5.01
CA ARG A 36 -8.90 4.53 5.40
C ARG A 36 -8.01 5.52 4.64
N LEU A 37 -6.95 5.06 3.97
CA LEU A 37 -6.05 5.91 3.19
C LEU A 37 -6.59 6.21 1.80
N ILE A 38 -7.46 5.34 1.26
CA ILE A 38 -7.95 5.40 -0.12
C ILE A 38 -8.58 6.77 -0.46
N PRO A 39 -9.48 7.35 0.36
CA PRO A 39 -10.11 8.62 0.01
C PRO A 39 -9.10 9.77 -0.13
N PHE A 40 -8.15 9.89 0.79
CA PHE A 40 -7.09 10.90 0.72
C PHE A 40 -6.20 10.67 -0.50
N THR A 41 -5.79 9.43 -0.76
CA THR A 41 -4.95 9.10 -1.92
C THR A 41 -5.64 9.50 -3.21
N ASN A 42 -6.92 9.15 -3.39
CA ASN A 42 -7.67 9.50 -4.59
C ASN A 42 -7.83 11.01 -4.76
N TRP A 43 -8.11 11.73 -3.67
CA TRP A 43 -8.17 13.20 -3.68
C TRP A 43 -6.84 13.82 -4.11
N LEU A 44 -5.73 13.39 -3.50
CA LEU A 44 -4.41 13.91 -3.82
C LEU A 44 -4.03 13.59 -5.27
N TRP A 45 -4.38 12.41 -5.76
CA TRP A 45 -4.14 12.00 -7.13
C TRP A 45 -4.87 12.87 -8.15
N ASP A 46 -6.13 13.22 -7.86
CA ASP A 46 -6.94 14.10 -8.70
C ASP A 46 -6.41 15.55 -8.69
N GLU A 47 -6.05 16.08 -7.52
CA GLU A 47 -5.47 17.42 -7.40
C GLU A 47 -4.12 17.54 -8.11
N LEU A 48 -3.26 16.52 -7.98
CA LEU A 48 -2.03 16.43 -8.75
C LEU A 48 -2.34 16.28 -10.24
N GLY A 49 -3.30 15.44 -10.65
CA GLY A 49 -3.68 15.32 -12.07
C GLY A 49 -4.08 16.63 -12.74
N LYS A 50 -4.75 17.53 -12.01
CA LYS A 50 -5.16 18.84 -12.51
C LYS A 50 -4.01 19.83 -12.65
N LYS A 51 -2.97 19.73 -11.81
CA LYS A 51 -1.90 20.74 -11.66
C LYS A 51 -0.52 20.27 -12.11
N ALA A 52 -0.32 18.96 -12.18
CA ALA A 52 0.93 18.27 -12.39
C ALA A 52 0.82 17.22 -13.51
N GLY A 53 1.97 16.68 -13.93
CA GLY A 53 2.06 15.52 -14.80
C GLY A 53 2.48 15.84 -16.24
N ASN A 54 3.19 14.90 -16.85
CA ASN A 54 3.80 15.04 -18.18
C ASN A 54 2.78 15.18 -19.32
N LEU A 55 1.52 14.82 -19.09
CA LEU A 55 0.44 14.91 -20.09
C LEU A 55 -0.39 16.19 -19.96
N ASN A 56 -0.20 16.96 -18.88
CA ASN A 56 -0.86 18.24 -18.71
C ASN A 56 0.02 19.35 -19.31
N ARG A 57 -0.39 19.86 -20.48
CA ARG A 57 0.34 20.92 -21.20
C ARG A 57 0.43 22.24 -20.43
N ASN A 58 -0.43 22.43 -19.43
CA ASN A 58 -0.46 23.62 -18.57
C ASN A 58 0.25 23.36 -17.22
N ALA A 59 0.86 22.19 -17.02
CA ALA A 59 1.59 21.90 -15.80
C ALA A 59 2.72 22.91 -15.60
N SER A 60 2.81 23.45 -14.39
CA SER A 60 3.92 24.33 -14.02
C SER A 60 5.22 23.54 -13.93
N SER A 61 6.34 24.23 -14.09
CA SER A 61 7.66 23.63 -13.84
C SER A 61 7.88 23.31 -12.36
N GLU A 62 7.18 24.00 -11.47
CA GLU A 62 7.23 23.86 -10.01
C GLU A 62 5.82 23.93 -9.42
N LEU A 63 5.52 23.09 -8.44
CA LEU A 63 4.24 23.03 -7.73
C LEU A 63 4.47 22.87 -6.23
N THR A 64 3.81 23.72 -5.43
CA THR A 64 3.89 23.68 -3.97
C THR A 64 2.70 22.93 -3.38
N LEU A 65 2.98 22.05 -2.41
CA LEU A 65 2.02 21.39 -1.54
C LEU A 65 2.22 21.96 -0.13
N THR A 66 1.20 22.64 0.40
CA THR A 66 1.21 23.06 1.80
C THR A 66 0.85 21.85 2.65
N ILE A 67 1.75 21.43 3.54
CA ILE A 67 1.61 20.23 4.38
C ILE A 67 1.47 20.62 5.85
N PRO A 68 0.82 19.82 6.71
CA PRO A 68 0.87 20.03 8.15
C PRO A 68 2.20 19.51 8.70
N SER A 69 2.48 19.74 9.99
CA SER A 69 3.59 19.07 10.66
C SER A 69 3.28 17.58 10.82
N LEU A 70 3.82 16.77 9.90
CA LEU A 70 3.61 15.32 9.83
C LEU A 70 4.58 14.54 10.73
N SER A 71 4.14 13.38 11.21
CA SER A 71 5.04 12.36 11.76
C SER A 71 5.92 11.74 10.67
N GLU A 72 6.92 10.96 11.05
CA GLU A 72 7.73 10.15 10.12
C GLU A 72 6.84 9.27 9.21
N GLN A 73 5.84 8.61 9.78
CA GLN A 73 4.94 7.71 9.04
C GLN A 73 4.05 8.48 8.06
N GLY A 74 3.53 9.64 8.48
CA GLY A 74 2.74 10.52 7.62
C GLY A 74 3.57 11.08 6.45
N MET A 75 4.79 11.53 6.75
CA MET A 75 5.72 12.04 5.74
C MET A 75 6.13 10.95 4.75
N ASP A 76 6.50 9.75 5.21
CA ASP A 76 6.86 8.63 4.33
C ASP A 76 5.71 8.26 3.38
N PHE A 77 4.49 8.23 3.89
CA PHE A 77 3.30 7.96 3.06
C PHE A 77 3.08 9.06 2.01
N LEU A 78 3.13 10.33 2.39
CA LEU A 78 2.97 11.44 1.45
C LEU A 78 4.06 11.42 0.37
N LEU A 79 5.32 11.23 0.78
CA LEU A 79 6.46 11.16 -0.14
C LEU A 79 6.30 10.03 -1.16
N ARG A 80 5.83 8.85 -0.76
CA ARG A 80 5.52 7.75 -1.68
C ARG A 80 4.51 8.16 -2.75
N LEU A 81 3.42 8.82 -2.37
CA LEU A 81 2.38 9.23 -3.32
C LEU A 81 2.87 10.29 -4.31
N VAL A 82 3.53 11.35 -3.82
CA VAL A 82 3.97 12.46 -4.69
C VAL A 82 5.14 12.06 -5.59
N SER A 83 5.90 11.04 -5.21
CA SER A 83 7.02 10.52 -6.02
C SER A 83 6.57 9.81 -7.30
N PHE A 84 5.30 9.42 -7.42
CA PHE A 84 4.74 8.96 -8.69
C PHE A 84 4.53 10.09 -9.70
N TRP A 85 4.44 11.34 -9.22
CA TRP A 85 4.16 12.52 -10.05
C TRP A 85 5.40 13.31 -10.41
N SER A 86 6.52 13.07 -9.73
CA SER A 86 7.76 13.81 -9.91
C SER A 86 8.97 13.00 -9.45
N ASN A 87 10.09 13.17 -10.16
CA ASN A 87 11.41 12.69 -9.72
C ASN A 87 12.14 13.71 -8.83
N GLU A 88 11.56 14.88 -8.62
CA GLU A 88 12.08 16.02 -7.89
C GLU A 88 11.08 16.41 -6.79
N VAL A 89 11.33 15.96 -5.55
CA VAL A 89 10.47 16.22 -4.38
C VAL A 89 11.34 16.78 -3.28
N TYR A 90 11.04 17.98 -2.78
CA TYR A 90 11.85 18.66 -1.79
C TYR A 90 10.99 19.14 -0.63
N LEU A 91 11.52 19.08 0.59
CA LEU A 91 10.97 19.78 1.74
C LEU A 91 11.63 21.16 1.83
N LYS A 92 10.83 22.21 1.93
CA LYS A 92 11.31 23.56 2.20
C LYS A 92 10.99 23.93 3.64
N LYS A 93 12.01 24.38 4.37
CA LYS A 93 11.88 24.87 5.75
C LYS A 93 12.73 26.11 5.92
N ASP A 94 12.13 27.18 6.43
CA ASP A 94 12.82 28.47 6.68
C ASP A 94 13.59 29.00 5.44
N GLY A 95 13.01 28.81 4.25
CA GLY A 95 13.61 29.22 2.97
C GLY A 95 14.68 28.27 2.42
N VAL A 96 15.08 27.24 3.17
CA VAL A 96 16.09 26.25 2.76
C VAL A 96 15.41 25.00 2.21
N LEU A 97 15.88 24.53 1.04
CA LEU A 97 15.44 23.26 0.45
C LEU A 97 16.27 22.10 0.99
N SER A 98 15.62 20.98 1.25
CA SER A 98 16.26 19.70 1.56
C SER A 98 16.99 19.12 0.35
N GLU A 99 17.64 17.97 0.55
CA GLU A 99 17.95 17.06 -0.55
C GLU A 99 16.67 16.53 -1.23
N ASN A 100 16.81 15.87 -2.37
CA ASN A 100 15.68 15.26 -3.05
C ASN A 100 15.16 14.06 -2.24
N LEU A 101 13.91 14.14 -1.80
CA LEU A 101 13.22 13.17 -0.95
C LEU A 101 12.42 12.13 -1.74
N TRP A 102 12.63 12.06 -3.07
CA TRP A 102 11.96 11.09 -3.93
C TRP A 102 12.05 9.65 -3.39
N ARG A 103 10.92 8.94 -3.44
CA ARG A 103 10.80 7.55 -3.00
C ARG A 103 10.55 6.65 -4.20
N LYS A 104 11.36 5.60 -4.30
CA LYS A 104 11.17 4.55 -5.31
C LYS A 104 9.84 3.79 -5.07
N PRO A 105 9.08 3.45 -6.13
CA PRO A 105 7.85 2.66 -6.01
C PRO A 105 8.18 1.16 -5.93
N VAL A 106 9.08 0.77 -5.02
CA VAL A 106 9.59 -0.60 -4.91
C VAL A 106 9.55 -1.04 -3.45
N ILE A 107 8.92 -2.19 -3.21
CA ILE A 107 8.90 -2.87 -1.92
C ILE A 107 9.50 -4.27 -2.11
N ASN A 108 10.42 -4.64 -1.21
CA ASN A 108 10.90 -6.01 -1.14
C ASN A 108 9.95 -6.82 -0.25
N VAL A 109 9.20 -7.73 -0.87
CA VAL A 109 8.24 -8.63 -0.20
C VAL A 109 8.91 -9.67 0.70
N PHE A 110 10.24 -9.77 0.68
CA PHE A 110 11.02 -10.64 1.56
C PHE A 110 11.73 -9.93 2.71
N ASP A 111 11.84 -8.60 2.67
CA ASP A 111 12.52 -7.85 3.74
C ASP A 111 11.49 -7.41 4.78
N ASP A 112 11.40 -8.16 5.88
CA ASP A 112 10.49 -7.84 7.00
C ASP A 112 11.18 -7.01 8.09
N SER A 113 12.46 -6.69 7.91
CA SER A 113 13.29 -6.04 8.92
C SER A 113 13.51 -4.55 8.65
N LYS A 114 13.51 -4.14 7.37
CA LYS A 114 13.79 -2.75 6.95
C LYS A 114 12.56 -2.07 6.38
N LEU A 115 11.48 -2.08 7.15
CA LEU A 115 10.24 -1.38 6.81
C LEU A 115 10.39 0.11 7.15
N ASP A 116 9.89 1.02 6.30
CA ASP A 116 9.80 2.45 6.64
C ASP A 116 8.63 2.75 7.59
N GLY A 117 8.45 4.03 7.97
CA GLY A 117 7.40 4.41 8.91
C GLY A 117 6.00 4.04 8.42
N SER A 118 5.70 4.35 7.17
CA SER A 118 4.38 4.08 6.57
C SER A 118 4.07 2.59 6.45
N GLU A 119 5.09 1.78 6.12
CA GLU A 119 4.94 0.35 5.97
C GLU A 119 4.75 -0.37 7.32
N ARG A 120 5.47 0.08 8.36
CA ARG A 120 5.27 -0.42 9.73
C ARG A 120 3.83 -0.19 10.22
N SER A 121 3.25 0.98 9.94
CA SER A 121 1.86 1.28 10.29
C SER A 121 0.82 0.41 9.55
N LEU A 122 1.21 -0.15 8.40
CA LEU A 122 0.39 -1.03 7.57
C LEU A 122 0.81 -2.50 7.69
N THR A 123 1.41 -2.84 8.83
CA THR A 123 1.80 -4.20 9.16
C THR A 123 0.99 -4.69 10.35
N ARG A 124 0.51 -5.92 10.29
CA ARG A 124 -0.20 -6.58 11.38
C ARG A 124 0.51 -7.87 11.73
N LYS A 125 0.84 -8.02 13.02
CA LYS A 125 1.43 -9.24 13.58
C LYS A 125 0.52 -9.84 14.63
N ARG A 126 0.33 -11.15 14.59
CA ARG A 126 -0.33 -11.98 15.60
C ARG A 126 0.53 -13.24 15.81
N GLU A 127 0.21 -14.04 16.82
CA GLU A 127 0.85 -15.34 16.99
C GLU A 127 0.64 -16.19 15.74
N GLY A 128 1.70 -16.79 15.22
CA GLY A 128 1.63 -17.65 14.04
C GLY A 128 1.39 -16.95 12.69
N TYR A 129 1.21 -15.61 12.67
CA TYR A 129 0.74 -14.93 11.46
C TYR A 129 1.20 -13.47 11.35
N TYR A 130 1.67 -13.09 10.16
CA TYR A 130 2.18 -11.76 9.85
C TYR A 130 1.67 -11.27 8.48
N THR A 131 1.21 -10.03 8.40
CA THR A 131 0.70 -9.43 7.15
C THR A 131 1.22 -8.02 6.94
N ARG A 132 1.63 -7.71 5.71
CA ARG A 132 1.94 -6.35 5.24
C ARG A 132 0.95 -5.94 4.15
N PHE A 133 0.25 -4.83 4.34
CA PHE A 133 -0.68 -4.27 3.37
C PHE A 133 0.03 -3.26 2.46
N LEU A 134 0.23 -3.60 1.20
CA LEU A 134 1.16 -2.87 0.30
C LEU A 134 0.46 -1.90 -0.64
N MET A 135 -0.82 -2.12 -0.94
CA MET A 135 -1.59 -1.29 -1.89
C MET A 135 -1.43 0.22 -1.69
N PRO A 136 -1.71 0.81 -0.50
CA PRO A 136 -1.62 2.26 -0.35
C PRO A 136 -0.19 2.80 -0.50
N LEU A 137 0.83 1.94 -0.38
CA LEU A 137 2.25 2.31 -0.49
C LEU A 137 2.79 2.26 -1.92
N LEU A 138 2.08 1.56 -2.81
CA LEU A 138 2.45 1.34 -4.21
C LEU A 138 1.51 2.09 -5.18
N GLY A 139 0.77 3.07 -4.66
CA GLY A 139 -0.09 3.98 -5.43
C GLY A 139 -1.58 3.59 -5.40
N PRO A 140 -2.49 4.51 -5.80
CA PRO A 140 -3.91 4.23 -5.91
C PRO A 140 -4.16 3.28 -7.08
N GLY A 141 -4.37 2.01 -6.76
CA GLY A 141 -4.82 1.00 -7.70
C GLY A 141 -6.22 0.50 -7.34
N ARG A 142 -6.84 -0.21 -8.29
CA ARG A 142 -8.04 -1.02 -8.03
C ARG A 142 -7.71 -2.43 -7.50
N THR A 143 -6.44 -2.67 -7.23
CA THR A 143 -5.91 -3.96 -6.78
C THR A 143 -5.25 -3.77 -5.43
N ALA A 144 -5.70 -4.51 -4.43
CA ALA A 144 -4.98 -4.68 -3.19
C ALA A 144 -3.90 -5.74 -3.32
N PHE A 145 -2.76 -5.44 -2.72
CA PHE A 145 -1.64 -6.35 -2.58
C PHE A 145 -1.34 -6.47 -1.09
N ARG A 146 -1.24 -7.70 -0.59
CA ARG A 146 -0.69 -7.95 0.74
C ARG A 146 0.23 -9.15 0.72
N VAL A 147 1.26 -9.09 1.54
CA VAL A 147 2.15 -10.23 1.78
C VAL A 147 1.77 -10.82 3.12
N GLU A 148 1.56 -12.13 3.14
CA GLU A 148 1.30 -12.87 4.37
C GLU A 148 2.42 -13.88 4.62
N VAL A 149 2.77 -14.06 5.88
CA VAL A 149 3.63 -15.13 6.38
C VAL A 149 2.82 -15.90 7.41
N ILE A 150 2.61 -17.18 7.12
CA ILE A 150 1.76 -18.10 7.87
C ILE A 150 2.69 -19.16 8.46
N GLU A 151 2.79 -19.25 9.78
CA GLU A 151 3.62 -20.25 10.44
C GLU A 151 3.01 -21.66 10.30
N ASN A 152 3.85 -22.69 10.42
CA ASN A 152 3.38 -24.07 10.32
C ASN A 152 2.33 -24.39 11.40
N GLY A 153 1.19 -24.92 10.98
CA GLY A 153 0.01 -25.17 11.80
C GLY A 153 -1.09 -24.12 11.63
N GLU A 154 -0.80 -22.99 10.99
CA GLU A 154 -1.75 -21.89 10.78
C GLU A 154 -2.34 -21.85 9.36
N SER A 155 -3.34 -20.98 9.18
CA SER A 155 -3.97 -20.72 7.89
C SER A 155 -4.14 -19.22 7.65
N SER A 156 -4.11 -18.81 6.38
CA SER A 156 -4.32 -17.40 5.97
C SER A 156 -5.67 -16.85 6.45
N ALA A 157 -6.72 -17.66 6.26
CA ALA A 157 -8.09 -17.32 6.60
C ALA A 157 -8.89 -18.58 6.94
N ARG A 158 -10.14 -18.42 7.38
CA ARG A 158 -11.10 -19.52 7.46
C ARG A 158 -11.44 -20.00 6.05
N LEU A 159 -12.04 -21.19 5.91
CA LEU A 159 -12.61 -21.64 4.64
C LEU A 159 -13.76 -20.70 4.22
N HIS A 160 -13.64 -20.03 3.07
CA HIS A 160 -14.64 -19.06 2.59
C HIS A 160 -14.55 -18.81 1.07
N SER A 161 -15.61 -18.24 0.51
CA SER A 161 -15.68 -17.69 -0.86
C SER A 161 -15.93 -16.18 -0.83
N HIS A 162 -15.79 -15.51 -1.98
CA HIS A 162 -16.12 -14.09 -2.14
C HIS A 162 -17.24 -13.92 -3.16
N SER A 163 -18.21 -13.06 -2.85
CA SER A 163 -19.31 -12.74 -3.78
C SER A 163 -19.00 -11.58 -4.74
N GLU A 164 -17.94 -10.81 -4.49
CA GLU A 164 -17.67 -9.55 -5.22
C GLU A 164 -16.17 -9.27 -5.50
N VAL A 165 -15.26 -10.12 -5.03
CA VAL A 165 -13.81 -9.88 -5.06
C VAL A 165 -13.10 -11.03 -5.73
N ASP A 166 -12.45 -10.75 -6.87
CA ASP A 166 -11.49 -11.68 -7.46
C ASP A 166 -10.22 -11.66 -6.63
N GLU A 167 -9.73 -12.85 -6.28
CA GLU A 167 -8.54 -13.00 -5.45
C GLU A 167 -7.58 -14.00 -6.09
N TYR A 168 -6.29 -13.71 -6.00
CA TYR A 168 -5.23 -14.57 -6.48
C TYR A 168 -4.14 -14.68 -5.43
N TYR A 169 -3.57 -15.88 -5.28
CA TYR A 169 -2.43 -16.13 -4.41
C TYR A 169 -1.25 -16.60 -5.22
N LEU A 170 -0.09 -15.97 -5.05
CA LEU A 170 1.19 -16.50 -5.51
C LEU A 170 1.99 -16.99 -4.30
N ILE A 171 2.37 -18.27 -4.29
CA ILE A 171 3.23 -18.81 -3.24
C ILE A 171 4.66 -18.30 -3.48
N LEU A 172 5.15 -17.45 -2.58
CA LEU A 172 6.48 -16.84 -2.65
C LEU A 172 7.56 -17.73 -2.01
N GLU A 173 7.21 -18.45 -0.94
CA GLU A 173 8.11 -19.27 -0.13
C GLU A 173 7.34 -20.39 0.57
N GLY A 174 8.00 -21.54 0.75
CA GLY A 174 7.46 -22.70 1.45
C GLY A 174 6.50 -23.55 0.62
N SER A 175 5.80 -24.43 1.33
CA SER A 175 4.78 -25.34 0.80
C SER A 175 3.65 -25.55 1.82
N GLY A 176 2.49 -25.95 1.33
CA GLY A 176 1.27 -26.03 2.11
C GLY A 176 0.19 -26.84 1.43
N THR A 177 -1.04 -26.67 1.91
CA THR A 177 -2.24 -27.25 1.32
C THR A 177 -3.24 -26.16 0.99
N LEU A 178 -3.69 -26.14 -0.27
CA LEU A 178 -4.89 -25.44 -0.68
C LEU A 178 -6.08 -26.38 -0.46
N ARG A 179 -6.97 -26.02 0.46
CA ARG A 179 -8.33 -26.57 0.45
C ARG A 179 -9.15 -25.80 -0.57
N PHE A 180 -9.80 -26.53 -1.46
CA PHE A 180 -10.69 -25.99 -2.47
C PHE A 180 -11.92 -26.89 -2.53
N ASN A 181 -13.03 -26.42 -1.97
CA ASN A 181 -14.22 -27.23 -1.69
C ASN A 181 -13.88 -28.51 -0.90
N ASP A 182 -14.12 -29.68 -1.49
CA ASP A 182 -13.86 -31.00 -0.92
C ASP A 182 -12.47 -31.54 -1.27
N LYS A 183 -11.61 -30.75 -1.93
CA LYS A 183 -10.26 -31.14 -2.37
C LYS A 183 -9.19 -30.53 -1.49
N GLU A 184 -8.15 -31.32 -1.23
CA GLU A 184 -6.90 -30.88 -0.64
C GLU A 184 -5.80 -31.02 -1.68
N ILE A 185 -5.17 -29.90 -2.05
CA ILE A 185 -4.22 -29.80 -3.14
C ILE A 185 -2.88 -29.32 -2.55
N PRO A 186 -1.77 -30.08 -2.68
CA PRO A 186 -0.47 -29.59 -2.26
C PRO A 186 -0.05 -28.42 -3.14
N VAL A 187 0.50 -27.37 -2.52
CA VAL A 187 1.00 -26.17 -3.20
C VAL A 187 2.41 -25.85 -2.73
N HIS A 188 3.21 -25.25 -3.58
CA HIS A 188 4.58 -24.86 -3.30
C HIS A 188 4.96 -23.55 -3.97
N ARG A 189 6.13 -23.01 -3.61
CA ARG A 189 6.73 -21.83 -4.24
C ARG A 189 6.58 -21.85 -5.77
N GLY A 190 6.10 -20.73 -6.31
CA GLY A 190 5.86 -20.53 -7.74
C GLY A 190 4.44 -20.84 -8.19
N ASP A 191 3.63 -21.53 -7.38
CA ASP A 191 2.23 -21.80 -7.73
C ASP A 191 1.39 -20.53 -7.65
N LEU A 192 0.58 -20.32 -8.69
CA LEU A 192 -0.41 -19.25 -8.78
C LEU A 192 -1.81 -19.86 -8.69
N ILE A 193 -2.58 -19.40 -7.71
CA ILE A 193 -3.92 -19.87 -7.39
C ILE A 193 -4.91 -18.76 -7.73
N GLY A 194 -6.00 -19.11 -8.41
CA GLY A 194 -7.09 -18.19 -8.73
C GLY A 194 -8.34 -18.53 -7.94
N LYS A 195 -9.00 -17.49 -7.42
CA LYS A 195 -10.29 -17.53 -6.74
C LYS A 195 -11.17 -16.42 -7.34
N PRO A 196 -11.69 -16.64 -8.57
CA PRO A 196 -12.55 -15.66 -9.22
C PRO A 196 -13.89 -15.55 -8.47
N THR A 197 -14.53 -14.39 -8.61
CA THR A 197 -15.87 -14.13 -8.09
C THR A 197 -16.92 -14.98 -8.82
N GLY A 198 -17.90 -15.51 -8.09
CA GLY A 198 -19.08 -16.15 -8.67
C GLY A 198 -19.25 -17.63 -8.33
N PRO A 199 -18.25 -18.50 -8.53
CA PRO A 199 -18.34 -19.84 -7.97
C PRO A 199 -18.25 -19.74 -6.44
N ASP A 200 -19.20 -20.35 -5.73
CA ASP A 200 -19.16 -20.49 -4.25
C ASP A 200 -18.05 -21.48 -3.81
N ASP A 201 -16.93 -21.46 -4.51
CA ASP A 201 -15.79 -22.32 -4.29
C ASP A 201 -15.04 -21.82 -3.06
N ALA A 202 -15.35 -22.44 -1.91
CA ALA A 202 -14.74 -22.07 -0.67
C ALA A 202 -13.27 -22.54 -0.66
N SER A 203 -12.36 -21.63 -0.37
CA SER A 203 -10.92 -21.92 -0.37
C SER A 203 -10.23 -21.52 0.92
N GLN A 204 -9.14 -22.23 1.24
CA GLN A 204 -8.29 -21.94 2.39
C GLN A 204 -6.85 -22.37 2.09
N LEU A 205 -5.87 -21.52 2.38
CA LEU A 205 -4.45 -21.86 2.36
C LEU A 205 -3.94 -22.16 3.78
N ILE A 206 -3.28 -23.30 3.93
CA ILE A 206 -2.79 -23.83 5.20
C ILE A 206 -1.30 -24.13 5.09
N ALA A 207 -0.51 -23.68 6.06
CA ALA A 207 0.89 -24.07 6.19
C ALA A 207 0.97 -25.35 7.04
N ASP A 208 0.99 -26.53 6.40
CA ASP A 208 0.91 -27.84 7.08
C ASP A 208 2.04 -28.80 6.71
N ARG A 209 3.12 -28.29 6.09
CA ARG A 209 4.23 -29.10 5.56
C ARG A 209 5.52 -28.99 6.38
N GLY A 210 5.44 -28.51 7.62
CA GLY A 210 6.58 -28.38 8.53
C GLY A 210 7.41 -27.11 8.35
N GLU A 211 6.99 -26.22 7.46
CA GLU A 211 7.61 -24.92 7.17
C GLU A 211 6.57 -23.80 7.15
N LEU A 212 7.03 -22.55 7.20
CA LEU A 212 6.14 -21.41 6.98
C LEU A 212 5.71 -21.33 5.52
N LEU A 213 4.57 -20.68 5.27
CA LEU A 213 4.09 -20.34 3.93
C LEU A 213 4.09 -18.83 3.77
N ARG A 214 4.76 -18.31 2.74
CA ARG A 214 4.70 -16.90 2.35
C ARG A 214 3.90 -16.75 1.07
N ILE A 215 2.89 -15.89 1.09
CA ILE A 215 2.02 -15.67 -0.06
C ILE A 215 1.92 -14.19 -0.41
N LEU A 216 1.83 -13.90 -1.70
CA LEU A 216 1.33 -12.63 -2.21
C LEU A 216 -0.14 -12.82 -2.52
N ASP A 217 -1.00 -12.17 -1.73
CA ASP A 217 -2.42 -12.05 -1.99
C ASP A 217 -2.68 -10.79 -2.83
N ILE A 218 -3.39 -11.02 -3.94
CA ILE A 218 -3.77 -10.03 -4.92
C ILE A 218 -5.30 -10.04 -5.02
N SER A 219 -5.92 -9.03 -4.44
CA SER A 219 -7.38 -8.89 -4.41
C SER A 219 -7.80 -7.71 -5.30
N ARG A 220 -8.69 -7.94 -6.26
CA ARG A 220 -9.26 -6.88 -7.10
C ARG A 220 -10.66 -6.54 -6.64
N PHE A 221 -10.87 -5.27 -6.32
CA PHE A 221 -12.20 -4.74 -6.05
C PHE A 221 -12.78 -4.16 -7.36
N GLN A 222 -14.08 -4.34 -7.57
CA GLN A 222 -14.78 -3.77 -8.73
C GLN A 222 -14.96 -2.25 -8.60
#